data_AF-A0A0J7JVP8-F1
#
_entry.id   AF-A0A0J7JVP8-F1
#
_cell.length_a   1.000
_cell.length_b   1.000
_cell.length_c   1.000
_cell.angle_alpha   90.00
_cell.angle_beta   90.00
_cell.angle_gamma   90.00
#
_symmetry.space_group_name_H-M   'P 1'
#
loop_
_entity.id
_entity.type
_entity.pdbx_description
1 polymer ?
#
loop_
_entity_poly.entity_id
_entity_poly.type
_entity_poly.pdbx_seq_one_letter_code
_entity_poly.pdbx_strand_id
1 'polypeptide(L)'
;MVAVAPDGHIIDLFGPFDANKSDADIMLSLFKDPNGVRSRFQQKDIFIVDRGFASAIPVLEGYGFVVKMPEFIERGQTSLSVERANRSRLVTV
;
A
#
# COMPACT_ATOMS: atom_id res chain seq x y z
N MET A 1 4.81 12.69 0.23
CA MET A 1 3.78 11.65 0.47
C MET A 1 2.87 12.14 1.58
N VAL A 2 1.57 11.87 1.51
CA VAL A 2 0.60 12.34 2.51
C VAL A 2 -0.12 11.13 3.11
N ALA A 3 -0.26 11.09 4.44
CA ALA A 3 -1.17 10.17 5.10
C ALA A 3 -2.52 10.86 5.28
N VAL A 4 -3.59 10.22 4.80
CA VAL A 4 -4.95 10.76 4.82
C VAL A 4 -5.89 9.71 5.43
N ALA A 5 -6.77 10.14 6.31
CA ALA A 5 -7.82 9.32 6.90
C ALA A 5 -8.94 9.04 5.87
N PRO A 6 -9.74 7.97 6.04
CA PRO A 6 -10.82 7.64 5.10
C PRO A 6 -11.89 8.74 4.91
N ASP A 7 -12.00 9.66 5.86
CA ASP A 7 -12.92 10.81 5.83
C ASP A 7 -12.29 12.09 5.21
N GLY A 8 -11.06 11.99 4.72
CA GLY A 8 -10.37 13.08 4.01
C GLY A 8 -9.46 13.95 4.88
N HIS A 9 -9.36 13.70 6.20
CA HIS A 9 -8.45 14.46 7.06
C HIS A 9 -6.99 14.08 6.80
N ILE A 10 -6.12 15.08 6.66
CA ILE A 10 -4.67 14.87 6.57
C ILE A 10 -4.14 14.54 7.97
N ILE A 11 -3.53 13.36 8.10
CA ILE A 11 -2.90 12.88 9.33
C ILE A 11 -1.46 13.38 9.41
N ASP A 12 -0.72 13.29 8.31
CA ASP A 12 0.71 13.60 8.29
C ASP A 12 1.21 13.95 6.88
N LEU A 13 2.27 14.75 6.82
CA LEU A 13 2.95 15.18 5.60
C LEU A 13 4.40 14.72 5.66
N PHE A 14 4.75 13.72 4.85
CA PHE A 14 6.11 13.21 4.77
C PHE A 14 6.88 13.87 3.63
N GLY A 15 8.05 14.41 3.96
CA GLY A 15 9.00 14.95 2.98
C GLY A 15 9.78 16.16 3.50
N PRO A 16 10.56 16.82 2.62
CA PRO A 16 10.65 16.59 1.17
C PRO A 16 11.41 15.31 0.79
N PHE A 17 11.14 14.76 -0.40
CA PHE A 17 11.83 13.60 -0.97
C PHE A 17 12.43 13.94 -2.33
N ASP A 18 13.53 13.28 -2.68
CA ASP A 18 14.17 13.44 -4.00
C ASP A 18 13.26 12.93 -5.12
N ALA A 19 13.25 13.64 -6.25
CA ALA A 19 12.47 13.26 -7.44
C ALA A 19 12.89 11.91 -8.07
N ASN A 20 14.07 11.39 -7.70
CA ASN A 20 14.59 10.13 -8.21
C ASN A 20 14.15 8.90 -7.39
N LYS A 21 13.44 9.09 -6.27
CA LYS A 21 12.94 7.98 -5.45
C LYS A 21 11.52 7.63 -5.86
N SER A 22 11.26 6.33 -6.07
CA SER A 22 9.90 5.86 -6.30
C SER A 22 9.08 5.93 -5.02
N ASP A 23 7.75 5.99 -5.14
CA ASP A 23 6.86 5.97 -3.97
C ASP A 23 7.08 4.73 -3.09
N ALA A 24 7.42 3.59 -3.71
CA ALA A 24 7.79 2.36 -3.01
C ALA A 24 9.06 2.54 -2.16
N ASP A 25 10.11 3.12 -2.74
CA ASP A 25 11.36 3.39 -2.01
C ASP A 25 11.14 4.34 -0.84
N ILE A 26 10.31 5.37 -1.05
CA ILE A 26 9.96 6.33 -0.02
C ILE A 26 9.20 5.63 1.11
N MET A 27 8.19 4.81 0.81
CA MET A 27 7.45 4.05 1.81
C MET A 27 8.38 3.14 2.63
N LEU A 28 9.26 2.38 1.96
CA LEU A 28 10.21 1.52 2.66
C LEU A 28 11.15 2.33 3.58
N SER A 29 11.58 3.51 3.15
CA SER A 29 12.41 4.39 3.98
C SER A 29 11.68 4.87 5.24
N LEU A 30 10.38 5.20 5.13
CA LEU A 30 9.54 5.62 6.27
C LEU A 30 9.28 4.47 7.26
N PHE A 31 9.17 3.24 6.75
CA PHE A 31 8.91 2.04 7.55
C PHE A 31 10.18 1.39 8.13
N LYS A 32 11.36 1.87 7.73
CA LYS A 32 12.64 1.33 8.18
C LYS A 32 12.84 1.50 9.69
N ASP A 33 12.40 2.62 10.25
CA ASP A 33 12.50 2.89 11.70
C ASP A 33 11.32 2.25 12.45
N PRO A 34 11.55 1.25 13.34
CA PRO A 34 10.51 0.69 14.20
C PRO A 34 9.75 1.72 15.03
N ASN A 35 10.42 2.78 15.47
CA ASN A 35 9.87 3.81 16.35
C ASN A 35 9.26 4.98 15.57
N GLY A 36 9.47 5.02 14.26
CA GLY A 36 8.93 6.03 13.36
C GLY A 36 7.51 5.73 12.91
N VAL A 37 7.23 5.91 11.62
CA VAL A 37 5.89 5.68 11.04
C VAL A 37 5.41 4.25 11.29
N ARG A 38 6.33 3.28 11.31
CA ARG A 38 5.99 1.87 11.56
C ARG A 38 5.36 1.61 12.92
N SER A 39 5.70 2.40 13.94
CA SER A 39 5.16 2.24 15.31
C SER A 39 3.64 2.45 15.40
N ARG A 40 3.04 3.07 14.38
CA ARG A 40 1.61 3.33 14.29
C ARG A 40 0.80 2.09 13.84
N PHE A 41 1.47 1.01 13.44
CA PHE A 41 0.85 -0.21 12.92
C PHE A 41 1.20 -1.43 13.79
N GLN A 42 0.35 -2.43 13.73
CA GLN A 42 0.47 -3.68 14.49
C GLN A 42 0.78 -4.86 13.56
N GLN A 43 1.33 -5.94 14.13
CA GLN A 43 1.48 -7.18 13.37
C GLN A 43 0.13 -7.66 12.86
N LYS A 44 0.13 -8.21 11.65
CA LYS A 44 -1.04 -8.72 10.91
C LYS A 44 -2.00 -7.64 10.40
N ASP A 45 -1.68 -6.35 10.56
CA ASP A 45 -2.41 -5.29 9.86
C ASP A 45 -2.40 -5.53 8.35
N ILE A 46 -3.54 -5.24 7.70
CA ILE A 46 -3.73 -5.47 6.28
C ILE A 46 -3.34 -4.21 5.51
N PHE A 47 -2.33 -4.35 4.65
CA PHE A 47 -1.91 -3.30 3.73
C PHE A 47 -2.42 -3.62 2.33
N ILE A 48 -3.28 -2.76 1.80
CA ILE A 48 -3.71 -2.82 0.41
C ILE A 48 -2.83 -1.85 -0.38
N VAL A 49 -2.05 -2.36 -1.33
CA VAL A 49 -1.07 -1.57 -2.07
C VAL A 49 -1.35 -1.57 -3.58
N ASP A 50 -1.03 -0.45 -4.22
CA ASP A 50 -1.08 -0.31 -5.68
C ASP A 50 0.10 -1.01 -6.37
N ARG A 51 -0.01 -1.21 -7.69
CA ARG A 51 1.01 -1.85 -8.53
C ARG A 51 2.41 -1.25 -8.35
N GLY A 52 2.50 0.07 -8.16
CA GLY A 52 3.78 0.77 -8.01
C GLY A 52 4.59 0.29 -6.79
N PHE A 53 3.95 -0.37 -5.83
CA PHE A 53 4.54 -0.86 -4.59
C PHE A 53 4.85 -2.36 -4.60
N ALA A 54 4.75 -3.03 -5.75
CA ALA A 54 5.02 -4.47 -5.85
C ALA A 54 6.41 -4.85 -5.30
N SER A 55 7.41 -3.99 -5.46
CA SER A 55 8.76 -4.18 -4.91
C SER A 55 8.83 -4.07 -3.38
N ALA A 56 7.89 -3.38 -2.74
CA ALA A 56 7.84 -3.19 -1.30
C ALA A 56 7.18 -4.36 -0.56
N ILE A 57 6.40 -5.20 -1.26
CA ILE A 57 5.63 -6.31 -0.66
C ILE A 57 6.51 -7.23 0.21
N PRO A 58 7.65 -7.77 -0.26
CA PRO A 58 8.41 -8.73 0.54
C PRO A 58 8.97 -8.11 1.83
N VAL A 59 9.29 -6.82 1.80
CA VAL A 59 9.82 -6.10 2.96
C VAL A 59 8.72 -5.85 4.00
N LEU A 60 7.54 -5.45 3.55
CA LEU A 60 6.38 -5.23 4.42
C LEU A 60 5.89 -6.54 5.06
N GLU A 61 5.86 -7.64 4.30
CA GLU A 61 5.59 -8.98 4.84
C GLU A 61 6.65 -9.41 5.85
N GLY A 62 7.93 -9.08 5.61
CA GLY A 62 9.03 -9.28 6.55
C GLY A 62 8.89 -8.51 7.87
N TYR A 63 8.11 -7.43 7.89
CA TYR A 63 7.75 -6.71 9.11
C TYR A 63 6.54 -7.30 9.84
N GLY A 64 5.91 -8.35 9.29
CA GLY A 64 4.78 -9.05 9.86
C GLY A 64 3.41 -8.50 9.45
N PHE A 65 3.35 -7.68 8.39
CA PHE A 65 2.08 -7.20 7.82
C PHE A 65 1.50 -8.21 6.84
N VAL A 66 0.17 -8.16 6.66
CA VAL A 66 -0.52 -8.91 5.61
C VAL A 66 -0.68 -7.98 4.42
N VAL A 67 0.08 -8.21 3.35
CA VAL A 67 0.02 -7.34 2.18
C VAL A 67 -0.89 -7.94 1.12
N LYS A 68 -1.77 -7.12 0.56
CA LYS A 68 -2.69 -7.46 -0.53
C LYS A 68 -2.49 -6.47 -1.66
N MET A 69 -2.42 -7.00 -2.87
CA MET A 69 -2.41 -6.19 -4.09
C MET A 69 -3.59 -6.66 -4.94
N PRO A 70 -4.50 -5.76 -5.37
CA PRO A 70 -5.61 -6.11 -6.22
C PRO A 70 -5.19 -6.81 -7.53
N GLU A 71 -6.04 -7.71 -8.03
CA GLU A 71 -5.87 -8.48 -9.26
C GLU A 71 -5.67 -7.55 -10.47
N PHE A 72 -4.83 -8.02 -11.38
CA PHE A 72 -4.59 -7.36 -12.66
C PHE A 72 -5.61 -7.81 -13.70
N ILE A 73 -5.89 -6.90 -14.63
CA ILE A 73 -6.54 -7.23 -15.89
C ILE A 73 -5.57 -8.08 -16.70
N GLU A 74 -6.02 -9.24 -17.19
CA GLU A 74 -5.19 -10.14 -17.99
C GLU A 74 -4.95 -9.56 -19.38
N ARG A 75 -3.87 -9.99 -20.06
CA ARG A 75 -3.56 -9.53 -21.41
C ARG A 75 -4.72 -9.85 -22.35
N GLY A 76 -5.25 -8.82 -23.02
CA GLY A 76 -6.40 -8.95 -23.93
C GLY A 76 -7.76 -8.65 -23.29
N GLN A 77 -7.82 -8.38 -21.98
CA GLN A 77 -9.02 -7.88 -21.32
C GLN A 77 -8.98 -6.35 -21.19
N THR A 78 -10.16 -5.72 -21.21
CA THR A 78 -10.34 -4.28 -20.98
C THR A 78 -10.78 -3.97 -19.57
N SER A 79 -11.39 -4.93 -18.86
CA SER A 79 -11.85 -4.81 -17.47
C SER A 79 -11.93 -6.17 -16.78
N LEU A 80 -11.94 -6.16 -15.44
CA LEU A 80 -12.36 -7.31 -14.62
C LEU A 80 -13.89 -7.39 -14.58
N SER A 81 -14.43 -8.59 -14.37
CA SER A 81 -15.87 -8.74 -14.03
C SER A 81 -16.17 -8.04 -12.70
N VAL A 82 -17.43 -7.66 -12.47
CA VAL A 82 -17.86 -7.02 -11.22
C VAL A 82 -17.50 -7.90 -10.02
N GLU A 83 -17.75 -9.21 -10.11
CA GLU A 83 -17.45 -10.18 -9.06
C GLU A 83 -15.94 -10.27 -8.79
N ARG A 84 -15.12 -10.35 -9.84
CA ARG A 84 -13.65 -10.39 -9.69
C ARG A 84 -13.12 -9.09 -9.10
N ALA A 85 -13.58 -7.95 -9.58
CA ALA A 85 -13.17 -6.64 -9.11
C ALA A 85 -13.53 -6.42 -7.64
N ASN A 86 -14.76 -6.78 -7.23
CA ASN A 86 -15.22 -6.66 -5.85
C ASN A 86 -14.41 -7.58 -4.92
N ARG A 87 -14.25 -8.85 -5.29
CA ARG A 87 -13.41 -9.80 -4.52
C ARG A 87 -11.98 -9.30 -4.39
N SER A 88 -11.39 -8.87 -5.50
CA SER A 88 -10.01 -8.39 -5.56
C SER A 88 -9.76 -7.17 -4.67
N ARG A 89 -10.75 -6.28 -4.52
CA ARG A 89 -10.63 -5.06 -3.71
C ARG A 89 -11.18 -5.23 -2.31
N LEU A 90 -11.55 -6.47 -1.93
CA LEU A 90 -12.19 -6.80 -0.66
C LEU A 90 -13.45 -5.93 -0.41
N VAL A 91 -14.16 -5.56 -1.48
CA VAL A 91 -15.43 -4.85 -1.39
C VAL A 91 -16.50 -5.89 -1.06
N THR A 92 -16.95 -5.89 0.19
CA THR A 92 -18.14 -6.65 0.60
C THR A 92 -19.38 -5.93 0.09
N VAL A 93 -20.17 -6.60 -0.74
CA VAL A 93 -21.55 -6.21 -1.08
C VAL A 93 -22.49 -6.49 0.08
#